data_AF-A0AA88XQF5-F1
#
_entry.id   AF-A0AA88XQF5-F1
#
_cell.length_a   1.000
_cell.length_b   1.000
_cell.length_c   1.000
_cell.angle_alpha   90.00
_cell.angle_beta   90.00
_cell.angle_gamma   90.00
#
_symmetry.space_group_name_H-M   'P 1'
#
loop_
_entity.id
_entity.type
_entity.pdbx_description
1 polymer ?
#
loop_
_entity_poly.entity_id
_entity_poly.type
_entity_poly.pdbx_seq_one_letter_code
_entity_poly.pdbx_strand_id
1 'polypeptide(L)'
;MSQSSTQSSGSGPDFHLPDEILSVIPTDPYDQLDLARKITSMAIASRVSKLETEVARLRLKSHDKDRAIAELEEKMKLSMERDSLSMATKKLGRDLSKVGISSYHLPVATSIIAICL
;
A
#
# COMPACT_ATOMS: atom_id res chain seq x y z
N MET A 1 -1.01 -32.87 -67.11
CA MET A 1 -2.10 -33.32 -66.20
C MET A 1 -1.43 -34.22 -65.17
N SER A 2 -1.36 -33.94 -63.87
CA SER A 2 -2.22 -33.13 -63.01
C SER A 2 -1.42 -32.57 -61.82
N GLN A 3 -1.88 -31.43 -61.33
CA GLN A 3 -1.30 -30.57 -60.29
C GLN A 3 -1.47 -31.16 -58.87
N SER A 4 -0.45 -31.03 -58.02
CA SER A 4 -0.36 -30.11 -56.86
C SER A 4 -1.29 -30.43 -55.70
N SER A 5 -0.75 -31.06 -54.66
CA SER A 5 -1.30 -31.04 -53.30
C SER A 5 -0.40 -30.12 -52.47
N THR A 6 -0.74 -28.84 -52.43
CA THR A 6 -0.05 -27.84 -51.62
C THR A 6 -0.29 -28.15 -50.15
N GLN A 7 0.75 -28.64 -49.49
CA GLN A 7 0.82 -28.83 -48.05
C GLN A 7 0.78 -27.44 -47.40
N SER A 8 -0.37 -27.04 -46.84
CA SER A 8 -0.45 -25.84 -46.01
C SER A 8 0.09 -26.18 -44.62
N SER A 9 1.40 -25.99 -44.44
CA SER A 9 2.08 -26.02 -43.16
C SER A 9 1.70 -24.78 -42.33
N GLY A 10 0.49 -24.78 -41.77
CA GLY A 10 0.09 -23.89 -40.70
C GLY A 10 0.68 -24.38 -39.38
N SER A 11 1.91 -23.98 -39.08
CA SER A 11 2.61 -24.27 -37.83
C SER A 11 1.95 -23.51 -36.67
N GLY A 12 0.82 -24.02 -36.21
CA GLY A 12 0.33 -23.83 -34.83
C GLY A 12 0.79 -25.02 -33.98
N PRO A 13 0.88 -24.89 -32.64
CA PRO A 13 1.13 -26.04 -31.77
C PRO A 13 0.12 -27.13 -32.11
N ASP A 14 0.58 -28.37 -32.31
CA ASP A 14 -0.25 -29.53 -32.68
C ASP A 14 -1.42 -29.67 -31.70
N PHE A 15 -2.54 -29.00 -32.03
CA PHE A 15 -3.71 -28.95 -31.19
C PHE A 15 -4.61 -30.11 -31.61
N HIS A 16 -4.25 -31.30 -31.14
CA HIS A 16 -5.12 -32.45 -31.22
C HIS A 16 -6.18 -32.35 -30.13
N LEU A 17 -7.40 -31.98 -30.54
CA LEU A 17 -8.58 -32.18 -29.70
C LEU A 17 -8.90 -33.66 -29.66
N PRO A 18 -9.20 -34.22 -28.49
CA PRO A 18 -9.65 -35.60 -28.39
C PRO A 18 -11.02 -35.80 -29.09
N ASP A 19 -11.26 -37.01 -29.57
CA ASP A 19 -12.43 -37.36 -30.39
C ASP A 19 -13.76 -37.06 -29.68
N GLU A 20 -13.79 -37.15 -28.34
CA GLU A 20 -14.99 -36.80 -27.57
C GLU A 20 -15.38 -35.32 -27.77
N ILE A 21 -14.39 -34.43 -27.87
CA ILE A 21 -14.64 -32.99 -28.08
C ILE A 21 -15.02 -32.72 -29.54
N LEU A 22 -14.40 -33.41 -30.50
CA LEU A 22 -14.76 -33.30 -31.92
C LEU A 22 -16.22 -33.74 -32.16
N SER A 23 -16.69 -34.75 -31.42
CA SER A 23 -18.06 -35.27 -31.56
C SER A 23 -19.15 -34.29 -31.12
N VAL A 24 -18.82 -33.34 -30.24
CA VAL A 24 -19.76 -32.33 -29.73
C VAL A 24 -19.61 -30.97 -30.40
N ILE A 25 -18.63 -30.79 -31.27
CA ILE A 25 -18.49 -29.57 -32.07
C ILE A 25 -19.60 -29.59 -33.15
N PRO A 26 -20.38 -28.50 -33.29
CA PRO A 26 -21.37 -28.39 -34.35
C PRO A 26 -20.73 -28.62 -35.72
N THR A 27 -21.40 -29.35 -36.60
CA THR A 27 -20.88 -29.59 -37.97
C THR A 27 -21.16 -28.40 -38.90
N ASP A 28 -22.11 -27.53 -38.55
CA ASP A 28 -22.41 -26.32 -39.31
C ASP A 28 -21.35 -25.22 -39.05
N PRO A 29 -20.77 -24.60 -40.11
CA PRO A 29 -19.74 -23.57 -39.95
C PRO A 29 -20.17 -22.32 -39.17
N TYR A 30 -21.43 -21.88 -39.28
CA TYR A 30 -21.91 -20.69 -38.58
C TYR A 30 -22.16 -20.99 -37.09
N ASP A 31 -22.65 -22.18 -36.76
CA ASP A 31 -22.81 -22.64 -35.38
C ASP A 31 -21.46 -22.78 -34.66
N GLN A 32 -20.40 -23.22 -35.35
CA GLN A 32 -19.04 -23.23 -34.80
C GLN A 32 -18.53 -21.83 -34.44
N LEU A 33 -18.79 -20.83 -35.30
CA LEU A 33 -18.42 -19.45 -35.01
C LEU A 33 -19.20 -18.90 -33.81
N ASP A 34 -20.48 -19.27 -33.67
CA ASP A 34 -21.27 -18.89 -32.51
C ASP A 34 -20.74 -19.52 -31.21
N LEU A 35 -20.37 -20.81 -31.26
CA LEU A 35 -19.71 -21.50 -30.15
C LEU A 35 -18.37 -20.86 -29.79
N ALA A 36 -17.51 -20.60 -30.78
CA ALA A 36 -16.21 -19.95 -30.58
C ALA A 36 -16.36 -18.56 -29.96
N ARG A 37 -17.37 -17.79 -30.40
CA ARG A 37 -17.73 -16.50 -29.81
C ARG A 37 -18.13 -16.66 -28.36
N LYS A 38 -19.02 -17.60 -28.03
CA LYS A 38 -19.46 -17.90 -26.66
C LYS A 38 -18.29 -18.30 -25.76
N ILE A 39 -17.41 -19.19 -26.23
CA ILE A 39 -16.20 -19.58 -25.48
C ILE A 39 -15.33 -18.36 -25.20
N THR A 40 -15.10 -17.51 -26.20
CA THR A 40 -14.32 -16.28 -26.05
C THR A 40 -14.98 -15.33 -25.05
N SER A 41 -16.30 -15.14 -25.13
CA SER A 41 -17.06 -14.33 -24.19
C SER A 41 -16.96 -14.86 -22.75
N MET A 42 -17.06 -16.17 -22.55
CA MET A 42 -16.90 -16.79 -21.23
C MET A 42 -15.47 -16.65 -20.69
N ALA A 43 -14.46 -16.85 -21.54
CA ALA A 43 -13.06 -16.70 -21.16
C ALA A 43 -12.76 -15.25 -20.74
N ILE A 44 -13.29 -14.27 -21.48
CA ILE A 44 -13.18 -12.85 -21.13
C ILE A 44 -13.93 -12.58 -19.82
N ALA A 45 -15.17 -13.06 -19.65
CA ALA A 45 -15.94 -12.85 -18.43
C ALA A 45 -15.23 -13.41 -17.19
N SER A 46 -14.67 -14.62 -17.28
CA SER A 46 -13.86 -15.22 -16.22
C SER A 46 -12.63 -14.37 -15.89
N ARG A 47 -11.92 -13.87 -16.91
CA ARG A 47 -10.77 -12.97 -16.71
C ARG A 47 -11.17 -11.64 -16.07
N VAL A 48 -12.28 -11.04 -16.50
CA VAL A 48 -12.81 -9.79 -15.94
C VAL A 48 -13.16 -9.99 -14.47
N SER A 49 -13.90 -11.04 -14.13
CA SER A 49 -14.25 -11.35 -12.74
C SER A 49 -13.02 -11.55 -11.83
N LYS A 50 -11.99 -12.23 -12.33
CA LYS A 50 -10.71 -12.35 -11.60
C LYS A 50 -10.04 -11.00 -11.38
N LEU A 51 -10.00 -10.14 -12.40
CA LEU A 51 -9.41 -8.81 -12.29
C LEU A 51 -10.19 -7.90 -11.34
N GLU A 52 -11.52 -7.95 -11.36
CA GLU A 52 -12.38 -7.19 -10.44
C GLU A 52 -12.09 -7.55 -8.98
N THR A 53 -11.95 -8.84 -8.69
CA THR A 53 -11.59 -9.33 -7.35
C THR A 53 -10.21 -8.81 -6.92
N GLU A 54 -9.22 -8.85 -7.81
CA GLU A 54 -7.88 -8.34 -7.52
C GLU A 54 -7.86 -6.82 -7.31
N VAL A 55 -8.63 -6.06 -8.09
CA VAL A 55 -8.78 -4.62 -7.91
C VAL A 55 -9.41 -4.31 -6.55
N ALA A 56 -10.47 -5.03 -6.17
CA ALA A 56 -11.10 -4.85 -4.86
C ALA A 56 -10.11 -5.13 -3.72
N ARG A 57 -9.36 -6.23 -3.81
CA ARG A 57 -8.31 -6.60 -2.84
C ARG A 57 -7.22 -5.54 -2.73
N LEU A 58 -6.75 -5.01 -3.87
CA LEU A 58 -5.72 -3.96 -3.89
C LEU A 58 -6.22 -2.64 -3.31
N ARG A 59 -7.48 -2.27 -3.59
CA ARG A 59 -8.11 -1.08 -2.99
C ARG A 59 -8.21 -1.18 -1.48
N LEU A 60 -8.63 -2.34 -0.95
CA LEU A 60 -8.66 -2.57 0.49
C LEU A 60 -7.26 -2.43 1.11
N LYS A 61 -6.26 -3.05 0.50
CA LYS A 61 -4.86 -2.94 0.96
C LYS A 61 -4.32 -1.51 0.92
N SER A 62 -4.75 -0.70 -0.05
CA SER A 62 -4.40 0.73 -0.10
C SER A 62 -5.01 1.46 1.07
N HIS A 63 -6.31 1.27 1.31
CA HIS A 63 -7.02 1.90 2.41
C HIS A 63 -6.42 1.54 3.78
N ASP A 64 -6.04 0.28 3.99
CA ASP A 64 -5.36 -0.14 5.23
C ASP A 64 -4.01 0.57 5.42
N LYS A 65 -3.26 0.77 4.33
CA LYS A 65 -2.00 1.53 4.37
C LYS A 65 -2.24 3.01 4.66
N ASP A 66 -3.24 3.62 4.04
CA ASP A 66 -3.60 5.03 4.27
C ASP A 66 -3.97 5.26 5.73
N ARG A 67 -4.72 4.32 6.33
CA ARG A 67 -5.01 4.33 7.76
C ARG A 67 -3.74 4.21 8.61
N ALA A 68 -2.85 3.28 8.28
CA ALA A 68 -1.59 3.12 9.02
C ALA A 68 -0.70 4.37 8.92
N ILE A 69 -0.69 5.05 7.77
CA ILE A 69 0.02 6.32 7.57
C ILE A 69 -0.57 7.39 8.52
N ALA A 70 -1.89 7.56 8.54
CA ALA A 70 -2.54 8.53 9.42
C ALA A 70 -2.22 8.28 10.91
N GLU A 71 -2.27 7.02 11.35
CA GLU A 71 -1.92 6.63 12.72
C GLU A 71 -0.43 6.93 13.05
N LEU A 72 0.48 6.76 12.09
CA LEU A 72 1.90 7.08 12.27
C LEU A 72 2.16 8.59 12.29
N GLU A 73 1.47 9.36 11.44
CA GLU A 73 1.54 10.82 11.41
C GLU A 73 1.07 11.42 12.75
N GLU A 74 -0.03 10.89 13.31
CA GLU A 74 -0.51 11.30 14.64
C GLU A 74 0.53 11.02 15.72
N LYS A 75 1.12 9.81 15.73
CA LYS A 75 2.18 9.45 16.69
C LYS A 75 3.40 10.36 16.56
N MET A 76 3.81 10.70 15.35
CA MET A 76 4.91 11.63 15.11
C MET A 76 4.60 13.01 15.69
N LYS A 77 3.40 13.54 15.43
CA LYS A 77 2.95 14.82 15.98
C LYS A 77 2.98 14.83 17.52
N LEU A 78 2.42 13.79 18.15
CA LEU A 78 2.43 13.65 19.61
C LEU A 78 3.86 13.55 20.17
N SER A 79 4.77 12.86 19.48
CA SER A 79 6.17 12.78 19.88
C SER A 79 6.85 14.15 19.83
N MET A 80 6.59 14.95 18.78
CA MET A 80 7.15 16.29 18.65
C MET A 80 6.63 17.25 19.73
N GLU A 81 5.34 17.17 20.07
CA GLU A 81 4.76 17.94 21.18
C GLU A 81 5.39 17.54 22.53
N ARG A 82 5.59 16.23 22.75
CA ARG A 82 6.31 15.68 23.90
C ARG A 82 7.73 16.23 24.03
N ASP A 83 8.49 16.27 22.93
CA ASP A 83 9.86 16.77 22.92
C ASP A 83 9.91 18.28 23.21
N SER A 84 8.97 19.04 22.65
CA SER A 84 8.83 20.47 22.90
C SER A 84 8.53 20.76 24.38
N LEU A 85 7.61 20.00 24.97
CA LEU A 85 7.28 20.11 26.39
C LEU A 85 8.45 19.70 27.30
N SER A 86 9.20 18.67 26.93
CA SER A 86 10.43 18.27 27.63
C SER A 86 11.46 19.40 27.65
N MET A 87 11.65 20.09 26.51
CA MET A 87 12.56 21.24 26.43
C MET A 87 12.08 22.43 27.28
N ALA A 88 10.77 22.72 27.29
CA ALA A 88 10.19 23.75 28.15
C ALA A 88 10.39 23.43 29.64
N THR A 89 10.17 22.18 30.03
CA THR A 89 10.36 21.70 31.42
C THR A 89 11.82 21.84 31.86
N LYS A 90 12.78 21.44 31.01
CA LYS A 90 14.23 21.62 31.28
C LYS A 90 14.62 23.10 31.39
N LYS A 91 14.03 23.97 30.58
CA LYS A 91 14.29 25.41 30.65
C LYS A 91 13.76 26.00 31.96
N LEU A 92 12.53 25.68 32.34
CA LEU A 92 11.93 26.14 33.59
C LEU A 92 12.74 25.65 34.81
N GLY A 93 13.22 24.40 34.79
CA GLY A 93 14.12 23.88 35.82
C GLY A 93 15.43 24.67 35.95
N ARG A 94 16.05 25.05 34.82
CA ARG A 94 17.24 25.93 34.84
C ARG A 94 16.92 27.33 35.38
N ASP A 95 15.78 27.89 34.99
CA ASP A 95 15.35 29.22 35.41
C ASP A 95 15.05 29.24 36.93
N LEU A 96 14.44 28.19 37.49
CA LEU A 96 14.23 28.02 38.94
C LEU A 96 15.54 27.89 39.72
N SER A 97 16.51 27.08 39.24
CA SER A 97 17.82 26.94 39.90
C SER A 97 18.55 28.29 40.03
N LYS A 98 18.46 29.14 39.00
CA LYS A 98 19.06 30.49 39.02
C LYS A 98 18.40 31.41 40.05
N VAL A 99 17.06 31.41 40.13
CA VAL A 99 16.32 32.22 41.11
C VAL A 99 16.66 31.79 42.52
N GLY A 100 16.74 30.48 42.79
CA GLY A 100 17.18 29.95 44.08
C GLY A 100 18.54 30.54 44.48
N ILE A 101 19.57 30.36 43.65
CA ILE A 101 20.92 30.86 43.92
C ILE A 101 20.92 32.38 44.16
N SER A 102 20.23 33.15 43.32
CA SER A 102 20.15 34.62 43.47
C SER A 102 19.43 35.03 44.77
N SER A 103 18.41 34.28 45.17
CA SER A 103 17.62 34.53 46.38
C SER A 103 18.44 34.25 47.65
N TYR A 104 19.31 33.23 47.65
CA TYR A 104 20.20 32.96 48.79
C TYR A 104 21.42 33.89 48.84
N HIS A 105 21.97 34.26 47.68
CA HIS A 105 23.19 35.08 47.60
C HIS A 105 22.99 36.50 48.15
N LEU A 106 21.87 37.15 47.83
CA LEU A 106 21.61 38.54 48.24
C LEU A 106 21.56 38.73 49.78
N PRO A 107 20.76 38.00 50.57
CA PRO A 107 20.73 38.12 52.02
C PRO A 107 22.01 37.64 52.70
N VAL A 108 22.71 36.65 52.14
CA VAL A 108 24.03 36.21 52.63
C VAL A 108 25.05 37.34 52.44
N ALA A 109 25.08 37.98 51.27
CA ALA A 109 25.95 39.13 51.02
C ALA A 109 25.63 40.29 51.97
N THR A 110 24.35 40.61 52.20
CA THR A 110 23.95 41.64 53.18
C THR A 110 24.40 41.28 54.60
N SER A 111 24.28 40.02 55.01
CA SER A 111 24.70 39.55 56.34
C SER A 111 26.22 39.62 56.52
N ILE A 112 27.00 39.26 55.49
CA ILE A 112 28.46 39.35 55.52
C ILE A 112 28.91 40.81 55.64
N ILE A 113 28.32 41.72 54.85
CA ILE A 113 28.65 43.15 54.91
C ILE A 113 28.37 43.72 56.30
N ALA A 114 27.26 43.33 56.94
CA ALA A 114 26.90 43.76 58.30
C ALA A 114 27.85 43.22 59.39
N ILE A 115 28.53 42.09 59.17
CA ILE A 115 29.53 41.56 60.12
C ILE A 115 30.88 42.29 59.96
N CYS A 116 31.18 42.77 58.75
CA CYS A 116 32.47 43.40 58.44
C CYS A 116 32.54 44.91 58.72
N LEU A 117 31.41 45.57 59.02
CA LEU A 117 31.29 47.00 59.35
C LEU A 117 31.09 47.19 60.85
#